data_AF-A0A182PQD7-F1
#
_entry.id   AF-A0A182PQD7-F1
#
_cell.length_a   1.000
_cell.length_b   1.000
_cell.length_c   1.000
_cell.angle_alpha   90.00
_cell.angle_beta   90.00
_cell.angle_gamma   90.00
#
_symmetry.space_group_name_H-M   'P 1'
#
loop_
_entity.id
_entity.type
_entity.pdbx_description
1 polymer ?
#
loop_
_entity_poly.entity_id
_entity_poly.type
_entity_poly.pdbx_seq_one_letter_code
_entity_poly.pdbx_strand_id
1 'polypeptide(L)'
;MQVLVELEEFTLIVSYKPGDTVKFVKEQLAKITSSQESFRFWHDGIFVPETMRLDLLPPFAWLDVTVPVPGGKVHGSLARAGKVKGQTPKVEKKEKRKPKTGRAKRRQQFGKRFNQTVSWKRHRGPNSQVKD
;
A
#
# COMPACT_ATOMS: atom_id res chain seq x y z
N MET A 1 -18.54 9.27 -35.88
CA MET A 1 -17.17 9.69 -35.47
C MET A 1 -16.31 8.44 -35.36
N GLN A 2 -14.99 8.58 -35.22
CA GLN A 2 -14.07 7.43 -35.16
C GLN A 2 -13.16 7.53 -33.94
N VAL A 3 -12.85 6.39 -33.34
CA VAL A 3 -11.82 6.23 -32.29
C VAL A 3 -10.81 5.19 -32.77
N LEU A 4 -9.55 5.38 -32.39
CA LEU A 4 -8.45 4.48 -32.71
C LEU A 4 -8.13 3.68 -31.46
N VAL A 5 -8.21 2.36 -31.54
CA VAL A 5 -7.80 1.47 -30.45
C VAL A 5 -6.45 0.88 -30.79
N GLU A 6 -5.45 1.16 -29.97
CA GLU A 6 -4.11 0.62 -30.13
C GLU A 6 -4.02 -0.77 -29.51
N LEU A 7 -3.67 -1.77 -30.33
CA LEU A 7 -3.33 -3.12 -29.91
C LEU A 7 -1.87 -3.39 -30.32
N GLU A 8 -1.27 -4.43 -29.75
CA GLU A 8 0.17 -4.72 -29.94
C GLU A 8 0.59 -4.88 -31.40
N GLU A 9 -0.27 -5.48 -32.25
CA GLU A 9 0.07 -5.82 -33.64
C GLU A 9 -0.67 -4.96 -34.68
N PHE A 10 -1.75 -4.29 -34.29
CA PHE A 10 -2.57 -3.50 -35.22
C PHE A 10 -3.40 -2.43 -34.51
N THR A 11 -3.80 -1.40 -35.24
CA THR A 11 -4.76 -0.40 -34.77
C THR A 11 -6.15 -0.72 -35.28
N LEU A 12 -7.13 -0.81 -34.38
CA LEU A 12 -8.52 -1.00 -34.73
C LEU A 12 -9.25 0.34 -34.82
N ILE A 13 -9.81 0.65 -35.98
CA ILE A 13 -10.63 1.85 -36.18
C ILE A 13 -12.09 1.51 -35.90
N VAL A 14 -12.66 2.11 -34.85
CA VAL A 14 -14.07 1.89 -34.48
C VAL A 14 -14.90 3.11 -34.85
N SER A 15 -15.87 2.91 -35.74
CA SER A 15 -16.87 3.93 -36.06
C SER A 15 -18.03 3.87 -35.07
N TYR A 16 -18.41 5.03 -34.54
CA TYR A 16 -19.48 5.16 -33.54
C TYR A 16 -20.42 6.33 -33.83
N LYS A 17 -21.64 6.24 -33.30
CA LYS A 17 -22.68 7.26 -33.38
C LYS A 17 -22.66 8.16 -32.15
N PRO A 18 -23.17 9.40 -32.27
CA PRO A 18 -23.37 10.28 -31.12
C PRO A 18 -24.19 9.59 -30.02
N GLY A 19 -23.56 9.30 -28.89
CA GLY A 19 -24.14 8.71 -27.70
C GLY A 19 -23.75 7.28 -27.39
N ASP A 20 -22.93 6.67 -28.24
CA ASP A 20 -22.32 5.39 -27.93
C ASP A 20 -21.31 5.55 -26.78
N THR A 21 -21.31 4.57 -25.88
CA THR A 21 -20.38 4.49 -24.75
C THR A 21 -19.19 3.60 -25.07
N VAL A 22 -18.12 3.71 -24.29
CA VAL A 22 -16.92 2.85 -24.39
C VAL A 22 -17.24 1.36 -24.30
N LYS A 23 -18.36 0.98 -23.64
CA LYS A 23 -18.91 -0.38 -23.70
C LYS A 23 -19.07 -0.92 -25.13
N PHE A 24 -19.49 -0.08 -26.08
CA PHE A 24 -19.63 -0.47 -27.49
C PHE A 24 -18.28 -0.90 -28.09
N VAL A 25 -17.21 -0.16 -27.79
CA VAL A 25 -15.84 -0.49 -28.23
C VAL A 25 -15.41 -1.83 -27.65
N LYS A 26 -15.70 -2.08 -26.38
CA LYS A 26 -15.45 -3.36 -25.71
C LYS A 26 -16.15 -4.54 -26.39
N GLU A 27 -17.42 -4.35 -26.77
CA GLU A 27 -18.20 -5.38 -27.48
C GLU A 27 -17.66 -5.67 -28.88
N GLN A 28 -17.14 -4.66 -29.59
CA GLN A 28 -16.49 -4.84 -30.89
C GLN A 28 -15.16 -5.59 -30.77
N LEU A 29 -14.34 -5.22 -29.79
CA LEU A 29 -13.08 -5.91 -29.50
C LEU A 29 -13.30 -7.37 -29.10
N ALA A 30 -14.28 -7.65 -28.25
CA ALA A 30 -14.60 -9.01 -27.82
C ALA A 30 -14.96 -9.94 -28.99
N LYS A 31 -15.61 -9.42 -30.03
CA LYS A 31 -15.93 -10.19 -31.26
C LYS A 31 -14.69 -10.55 -32.06
N ILE A 32 -13.69 -9.66 -32.11
CA ILE A 32 -12.47 -9.84 -32.90
C ILE A 32 -11.53 -10.81 -32.17
N THR A 33 -11.33 -10.61 -30.87
CA THR A 33 -10.35 -11.37 -30.08
C THR A 33 -10.88 -12.73 -29.61
N SER A 34 -12.20 -12.99 -29.71
CA SER A 34 -12.85 -14.23 -29.21
C SER A 34 -12.55 -14.56 -27.74
N SER A 35 -12.18 -13.56 -26.93
CA SER A 35 -11.90 -13.73 -25.50
C SER A 35 -12.97 -13.01 -24.66
N GLN A 36 -13.36 -13.63 -23.53
CA GLN A 36 -14.23 -13.02 -22.51
C GLN A 36 -13.42 -12.15 -21.53
N GLU A 37 -12.26 -11.65 -21.94
CA GLU A 37 -11.35 -10.93 -21.06
C GLU A 37 -11.91 -9.55 -20.68
N SER A 38 -11.57 -9.12 -19.47
CA SER A 38 -12.05 -7.82 -18.95
C SER A 38 -11.15 -6.69 -19.43
N PHE A 39 -11.30 -6.28 -20.70
CA PHE A 39 -10.56 -5.14 -21.26
C PHE A 39 -10.78 -3.85 -20.46
N ARG A 40 -9.70 -3.10 -20.22
CA ARG A 40 -9.72 -1.73 -19.69
C ARG A 40 -9.14 -0.78 -20.73
N PHE A 41 -9.71 0.42 -20.81
CA PHE A 41 -9.31 1.44 -21.77
C PHE A 41 -8.67 2.63 -21.06
N TRP A 42 -7.65 3.21 -21.70
CA TRP A 42 -6.98 4.43 -21.25
C TRP A 42 -6.87 5.41 -22.42
N HIS A 43 -6.87 6.70 -22.13
CA HIS A 43 -6.64 7.78 -23.10
C HIS A 43 -5.69 8.78 -22.44
N ASP A 44 -4.53 9.03 -23.06
CA ASP A 44 -3.49 9.92 -22.53
C ASP A 44 -3.13 9.60 -21.07
N GLY A 45 -3.06 8.31 -20.73
CA GLY A 45 -2.76 7.81 -19.38
C GLY A 45 -3.91 7.94 -18.37
N ILE A 46 -5.08 8.44 -18.77
CA ILE A 46 -6.28 8.54 -17.93
C ILE A 46 -7.19 7.34 -18.19
N PHE A 47 -7.64 6.70 -17.11
CA PHE A 47 -8.57 5.57 -17.21
C PHE A 47 -9.91 6.05 -17.78
N VAL A 48 -10.36 5.37 -18.85
CA VAL A 48 -11.62 5.64 -19.50
C VAL A 48 -12.65 4.59 -19.04
N PRO A 49 -13.64 4.96 -18.22
CA PRO A 49 -14.63 4.02 -17.73
C PRO A 49 -15.60 3.60 -18.84
N GLU A 50 -16.17 2.39 -18.73
CA GLU A 50 -17.09 1.83 -19.73
C GLU A 50 -18.35 2.67 -19.96
N THR A 51 -18.75 3.45 -18.96
CA THR A 51 -19.92 4.34 -18.98
C THR A 51 -19.65 5.67 -19.68
N MET A 52 -18.39 6.00 -19.99
CA MET A 52 -18.04 7.25 -20.65
C MET A 52 -18.57 7.25 -22.09
N ARG A 53 -19.17 8.38 -22.49
CA ARG A 53 -19.60 8.59 -23.88
C ARG A 53 -18.40 8.88 -24.75
N LEU A 54 -18.36 8.24 -25.92
CA LEU A 54 -17.27 8.42 -26.89
C LEU A 54 -17.26 9.84 -27.46
N ASP A 55 -18.42 10.52 -27.51
CA ASP A 55 -18.55 11.92 -27.98
C ASP A 55 -17.77 12.94 -27.15
N LEU A 56 -17.43 12.59 -25.90
CA LEU A 56 -16.69 13.47 -25.00
C LEU A 56 -15.17 13.36 -25.21
N LEU A 57 -14.72 12.34 -25.95
CA LEU A 57 -13.32 12.20 -26.32
C LEU A 57 -13.00 13.10 -27.52
N PRO A 58 -11.75 13.55 -27.66
CA PRO A 58 -11.30 14.23 -28.85
C PRO A 58 -11.62 13.42 -30.13
N PRO A 59 -11.92 14.07 -31.26
CA PRO A 59 -12.00 13.39 -32.54
C PRO A 59 -10.71 12.62 -32.82
N PHE A 60 -10.81 11.35 -33.23
CA PHE A 60 -9.65 10.47 -33.45
C PHE A 60 -8.81 10.20 -32.18
N ALA A 61 -9.43 10.23 -31.00
CA ALA A 61 -8.76 9.83 -29.76
C ALA A 61 -8.16 8.42 -29.87
N TRP A 62 -6.98 8.26 -29.28
CA TRP A 62 -6.30 6.98 -29.13
C TRP A 62 -6.69 6.35 -27.79
N LEU A 63 -7.08 5.07 -27.85
CA LEU A 63 -7.41 4.27 -26.68
C LEU A 63 -6.40 3.13 -26.51
N ASP A 64 -5.69 3.14 -25.40
CA ASP A 64 -4.81 2.03 -25.00
C ASP A 64 -5.63 0.93 -24.34
N VAL A 65 -5.36 -0.32 -24.71
CA VAL A 65 -6.04 -1.49 -24.12
C VAL A 65 -5.14 -2.17 -23.10
N THR A 66 -5.66 -2.41 -21.90
CA THR A 66 -4.99 -3.24 -20.89
C THR A 66 -5.86 -4.43 -20.52
N VAL A 67 -5.29 -5.64 -20.59
CA VAL A 67 -5.91 -6.87 -20.09
C VAL A 67 -5.43 -7.13 -18.65
N PRO A 68 -6.30 -7.06 -17.64
CA PRO A 68 -5.92 -7.34 -16.26
C PRO A 68 -5.72 -8.85 -16.09
N VAL A 69 -4.48 -9.25 -15.80
CA VAL A 69 -4.15 -10.66 -15.52
C VAL A 69 -4.75 -11.05 -14.17
N PRO A 70 -5.59 -12.10 -14.07
CA PRO A 70 -6.08 -12.58 -12.78
C PRO A 70 -4.90 -13.02 -11.91
N GLY A 71 -4.71 -12.34 -10.79
CA GLY A 71 -3.69 -12.67 -9.77
C GLY A 71 -2.55 -11.66 -9.60
N GLY A 72 -2.24 -10.83 -10.61
CA GLY A 72 -1.20 -9.79 -10.53
C GLY A 72 0.23 -10.30 -10.16
N LYS A 73 1.26 -9.52 -10.48
CA LYS A 73 2.64 -9.84 -10.07
C LYS A 73 2.88 -9.34 -8.63
N VAL A 74 2.44 -10.10 -7.63
CA VAL A 74 2.72 -9.79 -6.23
C VAL A 74 4.04 -10.46 -5.82
N HIS A 75 5.10 -9.68 -5.63
CA HIS A 75 6.38 -10.18 -5.11
C HIS A 75 6.45 -9.95 -3.60
N GLY A 76 6.62 -11.05 -2.85
CA GLY A 76 6.63 -11.08 -1.39
C GLY A 76 5.43 -11.84 -0.83
N SER A 77 5.66 -13.06 -0.34
CA SER A 77 4.61 -13.85 0.31
C SER A 77 4.32 -13.35 1.73
N LEU A 78 3.04 -13.31 2.10
CA LEU A 78 2.59 -13.00 3.47
C LEU A 78 2.85 -14.16 4.45
N ALA A 79 3.40 -15.28 3.99
CA ALA A 79 3.64 -16.50 4.77
C ALA A 79 4.52 -16.30 6.01
N ARG A 80 5.29 -15.19 6.08
CA ARG A 80 6.18 -14.87 7.21
C ARG A 80 5.59 -13.84 8.18
N ALA A 81 4.36 -13.36 7.96
CA ALA A 81 3.73 -12.40 8.85
C ALA A 81 3.57 -12.99 10.26
N GLY A 82 4.06 -12.27 11.28
CA GLY A 82 3.93 -12.68 12.68
C GLY A 82 4.85 -13.80 13.16
N LYS A 83 5.75 -14.34 12.31
CA LYS A 83 6.66 -15.46 12.66
C LYS A 83 7.39 -15.24 13.99
N VAL A 84 8.01 -14.06 14.16
CA VAL A 84 8.82 -13.74 15.35
C VAL A 84 7.95 -13.59 16.60
N LYS A 85 6.75 -13.01 16.46
CA LYS A 85 5.79 -12.86 17.57
C LYS A 85 5.23 -14.20 18.05
N GLY A 86 5.09 -15.19 17.16
CA GLY A 86 4.64 -16.54 17.50
C GLY A 86 5.74 -17.43 18.06
N GLN A 87 6.99 -17.26 17.59
CA GLN A 87 8.14 -18.03 18.08
C GLN A 87 8.61 -17.57 19.47
N THR A 88 8.43 -16.29 19.81
CA THR A 88 8.87 -15.78 21.11
C THR A 88 7.95 -16.26 22.23
N PRO A 89 8.48 -16.84 23.33
CA PRO A 89 7.66 -17.29 24.44
C PRO A 89 6.92 -16.10 25.07
N LYS A 90 5.64 -16.30 25.39
CA LYS A 90 4.82 -15.25 26.00
C LYS A 90 5.17 -15.12 27.48
N VAL A 91 6.09 -14.21 27.81
CA VAL A 91 6.45 -13.92 29.20
C VAL A 91 5.37 -13.03 29.85
N GLU A 92 4.78 -13.50 30.94
CA GLU A 92 3.83 -12.73 31.74
C GLU A 92 4.51 -11.56 32.45
N LYS A 93 3.75 -10.47 32.66
CA LYS A 93 4.26 -9.31 33.37
C LYS A 93 4.31 -9.64 34.87
N LYS A 94 5.52 -9.61 35.44
CA LYS A 94 5.69 -9.68 36.89
C LYS A 94 4.99 -8.51 37.57
N GLU A 95 4.32 -8.76 38.69
CA GLU A 95 3.75 -7.71 39.51
C GLU A 95 4.84 -6.78 40.03
N LYS A 96 4.69 -5.47 39.75
CA LYS A 96 5.60 -4.42 40.24
C LYS A 96 4.77 -3.42 41.04
N ARG A 97 5.33 -2.97 42.17
CA ARG A 97 4.72 -1.90 42.97
C ARG A 97 4.55 -0.66 42.11
N LYS A 98 3.40 0.02 42.26
CA LYS A 98 3.11 1.27 41.54
C LYS A 98 4.22 2.30 41.83
N PRO A 99 4.91 2.83 40.80
CA PRO A 99 5.94 3.83 41.04
C PRO A 99 5.31 5.12 41.57
N LYS A 100 6.01 5.81 42.47
CA LYS A 100 5.61 7.16 42.92
C LYS A 100 5.53 8.08 41.69
N THR A 101 4.54 8.98 41.68
CA THR A 101 4.32 9.98 40.62
C THR A 101 4.49 11.40 41.15
N GLY A 102 4.54 12.40 40.26
CA GLY A 102 4.58 13.82 40.61
C GLY A 102 5.76 14.25 41.48
N ARG A 103 5.49 15.13 42.46
CA ARG A 103 6.50 15.69 43.37
C ARG A 103 7.25 14.61 44.15
N ALA A 104 6.57 13.55 44.56
CA ALA A 104 7.18 12.43 45.28
C ALA A 104 8.23 11.71 44.41
N LYS A 105 7.97 11.52 43.11
CA LYS A 105 8.95 10.96 42.15
C LYS A 105 10.15 11.87 41.98
N ARG A 106 9.93 13.18 41.83
CA ARG A 106 11.00 14.17 41.66
C ARG A 106 11.92 14.24 42.88
N ARG A 107 11.36 14.21 44.10
CA ARG A 107 12.13 14.16 45.35
C ARG A 107 13.00 12.90 45.42
N GLN A 108 12.46 11.74 45.04
CA GLN A 108 13.22 10.49 44.99
C GLN A 108 14.36 10.55 43.96
N GLN A 109 14.11 11.13 42.78
CA GLN A 109 15.14 11.29 41.74
C GLN A 109 16.26 12.23 42.19
N PHE A 110 15.93 13.34 42.83
CA PHE A 110 16.92 14.27 43.38
C PHE A 110 17.82 13.58 44.40
N GLY A 111 17.23 12.90 45.39
CA GLY A 111 17.99 12.17 46.40
C GLY A 111 18.91 11.10 45.80
N LYS A 112 18.45 10.35 44.79
CA LYS A 112 19.26 9.33 44.09
C LYS A 112 20.41 9.92 43.27
N ARG A 113 20.28 11.15 42.76
CA ARG A 113 21.28 11.77 41.87
C ARG A 113 22.30 12.62 42.61
N PHE A 114 21.86 13.33 43.66
CA PHE A 114 22.64 14.42 44.25
C PHE A 114 22.98 14.19 45.73
N ASN A 115 22.16 13.44 46.48
CA ASN A 115 22.44 13.20 47.91
C ASN A 115 23.30 11.94 48.15
N GLN A 116 23.59 11.16 47.11
CA GLN A 116 24.42 9.96 47.25
C GLN A 116 25.89 10.37 47.36
N THR A 117 26.57 9.94 48.42
CA THR A 117 27.99 10.23 48.65
C THR A 117 28.80 9.78 47.44
N VAL A 118 29.60 10.70 46.88
CA VAL A 118 30.49 10.39 45.76
C VAL A 118 31.57 9.42 46.25
N SER A 119 31.48 8.17 45.81
CA SER A 119 32.60 7.23 46.00
C SER A 119 33.76 7.67 45.12
N TRP A 120 35.00 7.52 45.58
CA TRP A 120 36.22 7.79 44.80
C TRP A 120 36.40 6.91 43.54
N LYS A 121 35.46 5.99 43.27
CA LYS A 121 35.46 5.13 42.09
C LYS A 121 34.80 5.83 40.89
N ARG A 122 35.15 5.38 39.67
CA ARG A 122 34.53 5.86 38.43
C ARG A 122 33.00 5.78 38.49
N HIS A 123 32.33 6.85 38.07
CA HIS A 123 30.87 6.93 38.05
C HIS A 123 30.26 5.78 37.22
N ARG A 124 29.32 5.04 37.82
CA ARG A 124 28.52 4.03 37.12
C ARG A 124 27.17 4.59 36.70
N GLY A 125 26.68 4.15 35.55
CA GLY A 125 25.37 4.50 35.05
C GLY A 125 24.23 3.85 35.87
N PRO A 126 23.03 4.44 35.88
CA PRO A 126 21.89 4.00 36.70
C PRO A 126 21.30 2.63 36.32
N ASN A 127 21.68 2.07 35.17
CA ASN A 127 21.23 0.75 34.68
C ASN A 127 22.42 -0.15 34.30
N SER A 128 23.55 0.01 35.00
CA SER A 128 24.71 -0.88 34.81
C SER A 128 24.38 -2.30 35.27
N GLN A 129 24.67 -3.30 34.44
CA GLN A 129 24.52 -4.72 34.79
C GLN A 129 25.79 -5.34 35.38
N VAL A 130 26.85 -4.55 35.54
CA VAL A 130 28.09 -4.99 36.19
C VAL A 130 27.78 -5.34 37.65
N LYS A 131 27.98 -6.61 38.02
CA LYS A 131 27.89 -7.06 39.42
C LYS A 131 29.15 -6.61 40.16
N ASP A 132 28.96 -6.09 41.38
CA ASP A 132 30.06 -5.83 42.32
C ASP A 132 30.54 -7.13 42.97
#